data_AF-A0A1H9NVD2-F1
#
_entry.id   AF-A0A1H9NVD2-F1
#
_cell.length_a   1.000
_cell.length_b   1.000
_cell.length_c   1.000
_cell.angle_alpha   90.00
_cell.angle_beta   90.00
_cell.angle_gamma   90.00
#
_symmetry.space_group_name_H-M   'P 1'
#
loop_
_entity.id
_entity.type
_entity.pdbx_description
1 polymer ?
#
loop_
_entity_poly.entity_id
_entity_poly.type
_entity_poly.pdbx_seq_one_letter_code
_entity_poly.pdbx_strand_id
1 'polypeptide(L)'
;MPSIQFDILIPDQPTSAAEELADAFRRAVQILEKHKMLTDGEVAHTPGQKCDDFTVNQLRNVYREERGEDPDHASMHRIIVTADNVRSYNQLAMGLSRILTPPAKLPNDPVALERETDFELPSLYPWTVEILR
;
A
#
# COMPACT_ATOMS: atom_id res chain seq x y z
N MET A 1 -11.50 -6.69 17.04
CA MET A 1 -10.41 -7.42 16.38
C MET A 1 -9.53 -6.40 15.72
N PRO A 2 -8.20 -6.53 15.79
CA PRO A 2 -7.32 -5.59 15.14
C PRO A 2 -7.56 -5.56 13.62
N SER A 3 -7.37 -4.41 13.02
CA SER A 3 -7.43 -4.23 11.57
C SER A 3 -6.23 -3.43 11.08
N ILE A 4 -5.87 -3.65 9.83
CA ILE A 4 -4.82 -2.88 9.15
C ILE A 4 -5.52 -1.91 8.22
N GLN A 5 -5.33 -0.61 8.46
CA GLN A 5 -5.87 0.45 7.63
C GLN A 5 -4.77 0.98 6.74
N PHE A 6 -5.00 0.97 5.43
CA PHE A 6 -4.19 1.68 4.44
C PHE A 6 -5.01 2.86 3.91
N ASP A 7 -4.47 4.08 4.03
CA ASP A 7 -5.02 5.26 3.35
C ASP A 7 -4.09 5.61 2.19
N ILE A 8 -4.63 5.64 0.99
CA ILE A 8 -3.86 5.66 -0.26
C ILE A 8 -4.38 6.78 -1.15
N LEU A 9 -3.48 7.62 -1.66
CA LEU A 9 -3.80 8.69 -2.60
C LEU A 9 -3.68 8.17 -4.02
N ILE A 10 -4.81 7.94 -4.70
CA ILE A 10 -4.86 7.33 -6.03
C ILE A 10 -5.34 8.36 -7.06
N PRO A 11 -4.67 8.52 -8.20
CA PRO A 11 -5.18 9.29 -9.33
C PRO A 11 -6.51 8.71 -9.85
N ASP A 12 -7.43 9.58 -10.25
CA ASP A 12 -8.75 9.22 -10.77
C ASP A 12 -8.64 8.59 -12.18
N GLN A 13 -7.47 8.64 -12.82
CA GLN A 13 -7.17 8.00 -14.09
C GLN A 13 -5.95 7.06 -14.00
N PRO A 14 -6.04 5.84 -14.57
CA PRO A 14 -7.24 5.23 -15.13
C PRO A 14 -8.29 4.96 -14.02
N THR A 15 -9.57 5.02 -14.37
CA THR A 15 -10.67 4.81 -13.40
C THR A 15 -10.66 3.42 -12.76
N SER A 16 -9.96 2.45 -13.36
CA SER A 16 -9.78 1.10 -12.82
C SER A 16 -8.69 1.00 -11.75
N ALA A 17 -7.82 2.00 -11.59
CA ALA A 17 -6.63 1.94 -10.73
C ALA A 17 -6.97 1.54 -9.29
N ALA A 18 -8.00 2.16 -8.70
CA ALA A 18 -8.42 1.88 -7.34
C ALA A 18 -8.96 0.46 -7.16
N GLU A 19 -9.74 -0.04 -8.13
CA GLU A 19 -10.32 -1.38 -8.07
C GLU A 19 -9.25 -2.46 -8.30
N GLU A 20 -8.35 -2.25 -9.27
CA GLU A 20 -7.23 -3.15 -9.53
C GLU A 20 -6.32 -3.31 -8.30
N LEU A 21 -6.12 -2.21 -7.57
CA LEU A 21 -5.37 -2.22 -6.32
C LEU A 21 -6.12 -2.99 -5.22
N ALA A 22 -7.42 -2.72 -5.03
CA ALA A 22 -8.24 -3.46 -4.07
C ALA A 22 -8.23 -4.97 -4.38
N ASP A 23 -8.32 -5.35 -5.65
CA ASP A 23 -8.19 -6.74 -6.10
C ASP A 23 -6.82 -7.34 -5.82
N ALA A 24 -5.74 -6.55 -5.92
CA ALA A 24 -4.41 -7.00 -5.53
C ALA A 24 -4.35 -7.36 -4.04
N PHE A 25 -4.93 -6.53 -3.16
CA PHE A 25 -5.04 -6.82 -1.73
C PHE A 25 -5.86 -8.08 -1.47
N ARG A 26 -7.05 -8.21 -2.10
CA ARG A 26 -7.90 -9.41 -1.98
C ARG A 26 -7.16 -10.68 -2.39
N ARG A 27 -6.48 -10.65 -3.55
CA ARG A 27 -5.67 -11.78 -4.02
C ARG A 27 -4.53 -12.13 -3.06
N ALA A 28 -3.86 -11.14 -2.49
CA ALA A 28 -2.79 -11.38 -1.53
C ALA A 28 -3.31 -12.07 -0.25
N VAL A 29 -4.44 -11.61 0.28
CA VAL A 29 -5.09 -12.23 1.45
C VAL A 29 -5.51 -13.68 1.14
N GLN A 30 -6.15 -13.92 0.01
CA GLN A 30 -6.52 -15.28 -0.43
C GLN A 30 -5.31 -16.22 -0.58
N ILE A 31 -4.17 -15.69 -1.05
CA ILE A 31 -2.92 -16.47 -1.12
C ILE A 31 -2.45 -16.85 0.29
N LEU A 32 -2.52 -15.93 1.26
CA LEU A 32 -2.12 -16.19 2.65
C LEU A 32 -3.01 -17.24 3.32
N GLU A 33 -4.33 -17.19 3.09
CA GLU A 33 -5.28 -18.23 3.53
C GLU A 33 -4.94 -19.60 2.95
N LYS A 34 -4.71 -19.65 1.63
CA LYS A 34 -4.35 -20.89 0.92
C LYS A 34 -3.10 -21.54 1.51
N HIS A 35 -2.13 -20.72 1.95
CA HIS A 35 -0.90 -21.19 2.60
C HIS A 35 -1.02 -21.34 4.12
N LYS A 36 -2.23 -21.21 4.68
CA LYS A 36 -2.52 -21.34 6.13
C LYS A 36 -1.74 -20.36 7.00
N MET A 37 -1.42 -19.19 6.45
CA MET A 37 -0.75 -18.11 7.19
C MET A 37 -1.74 -17.26 8.00
N LEU A 38 -3.02 -17.31 7.63
CA LEU A 38 -4.17 -16.81 8.37
C LEU A 38 -5.37 -17.75 8.10
N THR A 39 -6.41 -17.69 8.92
CA THR A 39 -7.57 -18.61 8.81
C THR A 39 -8.70 -18.02 7.97
N ASP A 40 -8.99 -16.73 8.17
CA ASP A 40 -10.04 -15.99 7.47
C ASP A 40 -9.58 -14.54 7.36
N GLY A 41 -9.66 -13.95 6.17
CA GLY A 41 -9.20 -12.60 5.89
C GLY A 41 -10.15 -11.86 4.96
N GLU A 42 -10.52 -10.65 5.37
CA GLU A 42 -11.45 -9.81 4.63
C GLU A 42 -10.77 -8.48 4.25
N VAL A 43 -11.10 -7.98 3.06
CA VAL A 43 -10.58 -6.72 2.52
C VAL A 43 -11.76 -5.84 2.14
N ALA A 44 -11.94 -4.75 2.88
CA ALA A 44 -12.92 -3.71 2.58
C ALA A 44 -12.22 -2.52 1.89
N HIS A 45 -12.84 -1.98 0.85
CA HIS A 45 -12.37 -0.79 0.13
C HIS A 45 -13.42 0.32 0.20
N THR A 46 -12.99 1.54 0.51
CA THR A 46 -13.84 2.73 0.57
C THR A 46 -13.22 3.85 -0.25
N PRO A 47 -13.80 4.22 -1.41
CA PRO A 47 -13.34 5.35 -2.20
C PRO A 47 -13.77 6.69 -1.59
N GLY A 48 -13.02 7.75 -1.88
CA GLY A 48 -13.33 9.11 -1.41
C GLY A 48 -13.30 9.25 0.12
N GLN A 49 -12.46 8.45 0.79
CA GLN A 49 -12.32 8.50 2.23
C GLN A 49 -11.85 9.91 2.65
N LYS A 50 -12.51 10.50 3.64
CA LYS A 50 -12.02 11.75 4.22
C LYS A 50 -10.87 11.46 5.18
N CYS A 51 -9.72 12.05 4.88
CA CYS A 51 -8.55 12.14 5.76
C CYS A 51 -8.32 13.61 6.12
N ASP A 52 -7.48 13.86 7.13
CA ASP A 52 -7.13 15.23 7.49
C ASP A 52 -6.28 15.90 6.39
N ASP A 53 -6.46 17.21 6.23
CA ASP A 53 -5.80 17.97 5.15
C ASP A 53 -4.27 17.92 5.25
N PHE A 54 -3.73 17.79 6.45
CA PHE A 54 -2.29 17.71 6.65
C PHE A 54 -1.73 16.43 6.01
N THR A 55 -2.29 15.27 6.33
CA THR A 55 -1.93 13.98 5.73
C THR A 55 -2.11 14.00 4.22
N VAL A 56 -3.24 14.50 3.72
CA VAL A 56 -3.50 14.56 2.27
C VAL A 56 -2.46 15.42 1.55
N ASN A 57 -2.12 16.58 2.11
CA ASN A 57 -1.10 17.46 1.54
C ASN A 57 0.30 16.84 1.58
N GLN A 58 0.65 16.11 2.64
CA GLN A 58 1.90 15.35 2.68
C GLN A 58 1.97 14.29 1.59
N LEU A 59 0.92 13.49 1.40
CA LEU A 59 0.88 12.46 0.35
C LEU A 59 0.95 13.07 -1.06
N ARG A 60 0.33 14.23 -1.30
CA ARG A 60 0.45 14.96 -2.57
C ARG A 60 1.88 15.47 -2.80
N ASN A 61 2.55 15.94 -1.76
CA ASN A 61 3.96 16.35 -1.86
C ASN A 61 4.85 15.17 -2.22
N VAL A 62 4.68 14.02 -1.55
CA VAL A 62 5.40 12.78 -1.90
C VAL A 62 5.15 12.40 -3.35
N TYR A 63 3.90 12.45 -3.83
CA TYR A 63 3.59 12.18 -5.24
C TYR A 63 4.40 13.07 -6.19
N ARG A 64 4.41 14.38 -5.93
CA ARG A 64 5.12 15.37 -6.74
C ARG A 64 6.63 15.20 -6.72
N GLU A 65 7.19 14.93 -5.55
CA GLU A 65 8.63 14.72 -5.38
C GLU A 65 9.09 13.45 -6.11
N GLU A 66 8.32 12.36 -6.01
CA GLU A 66 8.65 11.07 -6.62
C GLU A 66 8.44 11.05 -8.15
N ARG A 67 7.42 11.75 -8.67
CA ARG A 67 7.03 11.65 -10.10
C ARG A 67 7.26 12.92 -10.91
N GLY A 68 7.51 14.06 -10.26
CA GLY A 68 7.68 15.35 -10.94
C GLY A 68 6.40 15.94 -11.53
N GLU A 69 5.22 15.38 -11.20
CA GLU A 69 3.91 15.83 -11.67
C GLU A 69 2.94 16.00 -10.50
N ASP A 70 2.02 16.97 -10.59
CA ASP A 70 0.92 17.07 -9.62
C ASP A 70 -0.11 15.99 -9.92
N PRO A 71 -0.63 15.28 -8.91
CA PRO A 71 -1.67 14.31 -9.16
C PRO A 71 -3.02 14.91 -9.59
N ASP A 72 -3.18 16.25 -9.69
CA ASP A 72 -4.28 17.12 -10.21
C ASP A 72 -5.72 16.65 -9.92
N HIS A 73 -6.05 15.40 -10.24
CA HIS A 73 -7.24 14.64 -9.90
C HIS A 73 -6.89 13.33 -9.19
N ALA A 74 -6.50 13.40 -7.91
CA ALA A 74 -6.37 12.23 -7.05
C ALA A 74 -7.27 12.32 -5.83
N SER A 75 -7.78 11.17 -5.42
CA SER A 75 -8.67 11.03 -4.27
C SER A 75 -8.11 10.01 -3.28
N MET A 76 -8.51 10.16 -2.02
CA MET A 76 -8.11 9.23 -0.96
C MET A 76 -8.99 7.98 -1.01
N HIS A 77 -8.35 6.83 -0.91
CA HIS A 77 -8.98 5.53 -0.80
C HIS A 77 -8.53 4.86 0.48
N ARG A 78 -9.46 4.18 1.15
CA ARG A 78 -9.15 3.38 2.33
C ARG A 78 -9.31 1.91 2.03
N ILE A 79 -8.29 1.13 2.36
CA ILE A 79 -8.35 -0.33 2.40
C ILE A 79 -8.24 -0.76 3.86
N ILE A 80 -9.21 -1.53 4.34
CA ILE A 80 -9.18 -2.15 5.67
C ILE A 80 -9.02 -3.65 5.48
N VAL A 81 -8.02 -4.21 6.14
CA VAL A 81 -7.80 -5.66 6.18
C VAL A 81 -8.03 -6.17 7.60
N THR A 82 -8.99 -7.07 7.74
CA THR A 82 -9.23 -7.87 8.95
C THR A 82 -8.78 -9.29 8.68
N ALA A 83 -8.23 -9.96 9.68
CA ALA A 83 -7.76 -11.33 9.52
C ALA A 83 -7.70 -12.07 10.86
N ASP A 84 -7.94 -13.38 10.82
CA ASP A 84 -7.97 -14.26 11.99
C ASP A 84 -6.75 -15.16 12.04
N ASN A 85 -6.34 -15.50 13.27
CA ASN A 85 -5.22 -16.41 13.54
C ASN A 85 -3.90 -15.94 12.90
N VAL A 86 -3.71 -14.64 12.81
CA VAL A 86 -2.49 -14.04 12.26
C VAL A 86 -1.37 -14.11 13.31
N ARG A 87 -0.19 -14.58 12.93
CA ARG A 87 0.98 -14.60 13.83
C ARG A 87 1.36 -13.20 14.34
N SER A 88 1.26 -12.20 13.46
CA SER A 88 1.56 -10.81 13.76
C SER A 88 0.91 -9.90 12.73
N TYR A 89 0.08 -8.96 13.17
CA TYR A 89 -0.50 -7.92 12.30
C TYR A 89 0.57 -7.00 11.71
N ASN A 90 1.69 -6.78 12.42
CA ASN A 90 2.81 -6.00 11.89
C ASN A 90 3.45 -6.71 10.69
N GLN A 91 3.71 -8.02 10.82
CA GLN A 91 4.26 -8.80 9.71
C GLN A 91 3.29 -8.87 8.52
N LEU A 92 2.00 -8.99 8.79
CA LEU A 92 0.97 -8.95 7.77
C LEU A 92 0.94 -7.59 7.07
N ALA A 93 0.96 -6.48 7.82
CA ALA A 93 0.99 -5.13 7.27
C ALA A 93 2.24 -4.90 6.39
N MET A 94 3.42 -5.32 6.86
CA MET A 94 4.67 -5.26 6.09
C MET A 94 4.63 -6.14 4.83
N GLY A 95 3.93 -7.27 4.87
CA GLY A 95 3.76 -8.15 3.71
C GLY A 95 2.85 -7.52 2.67
N LEU A 96 1.71 -6.98 3.10
CA LEU A 96 0.72 -6.34 2.23
C LEU A 96 1.21 -5.01 1.67
N SER A 97 2.02 -4.25 2.41
CA SER A 97 2.60 -2.99 1.91
C SER A 97 3.48 -3.18 0.68
N ARG A 98 4.00 -4.39 0.43
CA ARG A 98 4.76 -4.70 -0.78
C ARG A 98 3.93 -4.63 -2.07
N ILE A 99 2.60 -4.65 -1.96
CA ILE A 99 1.70 -4.38 -3.08
C ILE A 99 1.86 -2.92 -3.51
N LEU A 100 1.99 -2.00 -2.56
CA LEU A 100 2.14 -0.56 -2.77
C LEU A 100 3.59 -0.17 -3.05
N THR A 101 4.56 -0.94 -2.55
CA THR A 101 5.99 -0.68 -2.72
C THR A 101 6.69 -1.93 -3.25
N PRO A 102 6.59 -2.21 -4.57
CA PRO A 102 7.21 -3.37 -5.17
C PRO A 102 8.73 -3.37 -4.95
N PRO A 103 9.35 -4.53 -4.71
CA PRO A 103 10.79 -4.60 -4.47
C PRO A 103 11.58 -4.15 -5.71
N ALA A 104 12.58 -3.31 -5.48
CA ALA A 104 13.53 -2.95 -6.51
C ALA A 104 14.38 -4.15 -6.93
N LYS A 105 14.79 -4.18 -8.20
CA LYS A 105 15.77 -5.17 -8.69
C LYS A 105 17.16 -4.71 -8.27
N LEU A 106 17.66 -5.32 -7.20
CA LEU A 106 19.01 -5.03 -6.70
C LEU A 106 20.08 -5.81 -7.48
N PRO A 107 21.24 -5.20 -7.75
CA PRO A 107 22.39 -5.91 -8.31
C PRO A 107 22.98 -6.88 -7.27
N ASN A 108 23.60 -7.96 -7.75
CA ASN A 108 24.29 -8.92 -6.88
C ASN A 108 25.70 -8.45 -6.44
N ASP A 109 26.16 -7.31 -6.96
CA ASP A 109 27.48 -6.73 -6.65
C ASP A 109 27.40 -5.90 -5.36
N PRO A 110 28.15 -6.28 -4.29
CA PRO A 110 28.16 -5.55 -3.03
C PRO A 110 28.61 -4.09 -3.14
N VAL A 111 29.50 -3.76 -4.08
CA VAL A 111 29.98 -2.38 -4.25
C VAL A 111 28.91 -1.52 -4.92
N ALA A 112 28.15 -2.09 -5.85
CA ALA A 112 27.00 -1.41 -6.43
C ALA A 112 25.90 -1.17 -5.38
N LEU A 113 25.73 -2.08 -4.43
CA LEU A 113 24.78 -1.93 -3.33
C LEU A 113 25.12 -0.79 -2.36
N GLU A 114 26.37 -0.33 -2.27
CA GLU A 114 26.70 0.84 -1.44
C GLU A 114 25.95 2.11 -1.87
N ARG A 115 25.40 2.13 -3.08
CA ARG A 115 24.55 3.19 -3.61
C ARG A 115 23.07 2.80 -3.55
N GLU A 116 22.59 2.41 -2.36
CA GLU A 116 21.21 1.92 -2.16
C GLU A 116 20.13 2.86 -2.73
N THR A 117 20.34 4.18 -2.58
CA THR A 117 19.43 5.22 -3.09
C THR A 117 19.26 5.19 -4.61
N ASP A 118 20.26 4.71 -5.37
CA ASP A 118 20.18 4.59 -6.82
C ASP A 118 19.15 3.52 -7.27
N PHE A 119 18.72 2.65 -6.35
CA PHE A 119 17.76 1.57 -6.62
C PHE A 119 16.39 1.80 -5.97
N GLU A 120 16.19 2.91 -5.27
CA GLU A 120 14.88 3.24 -4.71
C GLU A 120 13.87 3.45 -5.83
N LEU A 121 12.75 2.73 -5.74
CA LEU A 121 11.62 2.89 -6.64
C LEU A 121 10.51 3.61 -5.89
N PRO A 122 9.81 4.56 -6.55
CA PRO A 122 8.65 5.18 -5.95
C PRO A 122 7.57 4.14 -5.68
N SER A 123 6.78 4.39 -4.64
CA SER A 123 5.56 3.61 -4.39
C SER A 123 4.61 3.68 -5.60
N LEU A 124 3.76 2.66 -5.80
CA LEU A 124 2.73 2.68 -6.85
C LEU A 124 1.80 3.89 -6.69
N TYR A 125 1.47 4.23 -5.45
CA TYR A 125 0.70 5.38 -5.02
C TYR A 125 1.14 5.76 -3.60
N PRO A 126 1.26 7.04 -3.23
CA PRO A 126 1.57 7.45 -1.86
C PRO A 126 0.51 6.95 -0.87
N TRP A 127 0.95 6.52 0.30
CA TRP A 127 0.09 5.81 1.25
C TRP A 127 0.57 5.96 2.70
N THR A 128 -0.34 5.73 3.64
CA THR A 128 -0.05 5.53 5.06
C THR A 128 -0.64 4.20 5.54
N VAL A 129 -0.10 3.66 6.63
CA VAL A 129 -0.63 2.45 7.27
C VAL A 129 -0.76 2.63 8.77
N GLU A 130 -1.86 2.13 9.33
CA GLU A 130 -2.11 2.08 10.75
C GLU A 130 -2.67 0.70 11.16
N ILE A 131 -2.29 0.23 12.34
CA ILE A 131 -2.88 -0.98 12.93
C ILE A 131 -3.81 -0.54 14.05
N LEU A 132 -5.11 -0.62 13.79
CA LEU A 132 -6.16 -0.30 14.74
C LEU A 132 -6.39 -1.51 15.66
N ARG A 133 -6.54 -1.28 16.96
CA ARG A 133 -6.71 -2.33 17.98
C ARG A 133 -8.10 -2.31 18.60
#